data_AF-B4HXW9-F1
#
_entry.id   AF-B4HXW9-F1
#
_cell.length_a   1.000
_cell.length_b   1.000
_cell.length_c   1.000
_cell.angle_alpha   90.00
_cell.angle_beta   90.00
_cell.angle_gamma   90.00
#
_symmetry.space_group_name_H-M   'P 1'
#
loop_
_entity.id
_entity.type
_entity.pdbx_description
1 polymer ?
#
loop_
_entity_poly.entity_id
_entity_poly.type
_entity_poly.pdbx_seq_one_letter_code
_entity_poly.pdbx_strand_id
1 'polypeptide(L)'
;MGEQPIFTCQAHVFHIDPKTKRTWITASMKAVNVSFFYDSSRNLYRIISVEGTKAVINSTITPNMTFTQTSQKFGQWSDVRANTVYGLGFASEAELTKFVEKFQEVKEATKNAMKSANGSNAVTPTTSANTSPISGRAVGSMQNDNTAIDPHTVEPPNMSNTNTQNANPDSPSHKLLNTSDVKADIGSATPSPQPTSGVTGGGGVTISSGGSIVGMHTGPGAGATAEQQLKYENERLKMALAQSCANAKKWEIELATLKNNNIRLTSALQESTANVDEWKRQLHTYKEENIRLKRDMEQLCVGGGGVATAGGGATEDELRREVATLKARTEQLQKELMQQELELKSANISLREKSNDQTLAKLSEVNGVFAKHLSELYGVQKDMESIIQLAKCT
;
A
#
# COMPACT_ATOMS: atom_id res chain seq x y z
N MET A 1 13.67 -24.47 -27.38
CA MET A 1 13.62 -23.04 -27.75
C MET A 1 13.22 -22.27 -26.50
N GLY A 2 13.97 -21.23 -26.12
CA GLY A 2 13.67 -20.46 -24.91
C GLY A 2 12.37 -19.66 -25.04
N GLU A 3 11.72 -19.38 -23.91
CA GLU A 3 10.56 -18.49 -23.84
C GLU A 3 10.94 -17.10 -24.40
N GLN A 4 10.13 -16.56 -25.31
CA GLN A 4 10.36 -15.22 -25.85
C GLN A 4 9.79 -14.15 -24.90
N PRO A 5 10.48 -13.01 -24.72
CA PRO A 5 9.98 -11.92 -23.90
C PRO A 5 8.80 -11.23 -24.58
N ILE A 6 7.75 -10.93 -23.80
CA ILE A 6 6.57 -10.16 -24.23
C ILE A 6 6.93 -8.69 -24.42
N PHE A 7 7.78 -8.18 -23.53
CA PHE A 7 8.26 -6.80 -23.54
C PHE A 7 9.65 -6.78 -22.93
N THR A 8 10.53 -5.91 -23.44
CA THR A 8 11.88 -5.68 -22.92
C THR A 8 12.18 -4.19 -22.92
N CYS A 9 12.78 -3.69 -21.84
CA CYS A 9 13.32 -2.33 -21.73
C CYS A 9 14.69 -2.34 -21.03
N GLN A 10 15.38 -1.21 -20.99
CA GLN A 10 16.63 -1.05 -20.24
C GLN A 10 16.43 -0.21 -18.98
N ALA A 11 16.99 -0.66 -17.87
CA ALA A 11 16.97 0.07 -16.60
C ALA A 11 18.14 -0.33 -15.69
N HIS A 12 18.54 0.56 -14.79
CA HIS A 12 19.38 0.22 -13.65
C HIS A 12 18.52 -0.44 -12.58
N VAL A 13 18.98 -1.57 -12.03
CA VAL A 13 18.24 -2.36 -11.05
C VAL A 13 18.77 -2.08 -9.64
N PHE A 14 17.85 -1.91 -8.71
CA PHE A 14 18.13 -1.70 -7.28
C PHE A 14 17.29 -2.65 -6.43
N HIS A 15 17.81 -3.06 -5.29
CA HIS A 15 17.07 -3.76 -4.24
C HIS A 15 17.02 -2.92 -2.98
N ILE A 16 15.93 -3.02 -2.23
CA ILE A 16 15.95 -2.51 -0.87
C ILE A 16 16.85 -3.40 0.00
N ASP A 17 17.66 -2.78 0.86
CA ASP A 17 18.50 -3.51 1.79
C ASP A 17 17.62 -4.37 2.73
N PRO A 18 17.84 -5.69 2.81
CA PRO A 18 17.03 -6.57 3.65
C PRO A 18 17.17 -6.26 5.15
N LYS A 19 18.28 -5.66 5.59
CA LYS A 19 18.53 -5.30 6.99
C LYS A 19 17.88 -3.98 7.36
N THR A 20 18.12 -2.93 6.58
CA THR A 20 17.66 -1.57 6.94
C THR A 20 16.23 -1.30 6.47
N LYS A 21 15.75 -2.01 5.44
CA LYS A 21 14.46 -1.80 4.77
C LYS A 21 14.20 -0.35 4.34
N ARG A 22 15.25 0.46 4.20
CA ARG A 22 15.16 1.90 3.87
C ARG A 22 16.17 2.35 2.83
N THR A 23 17.33 1.68 2.75
CA THR A 23 18.39 2.04 1.82
C THR A 23 18.29 1.21 0.54
N TRP A 24 18.56 1.85 -0.59
CA TRP A 24 18.68 1.18 -1.88
C TRP A 24 20.11 0.66 -2.08
N ILE A 25 20.23 -0.59 -2.50
CA ILE A 25 21.48 -1.23 -2.91
C ILE A 25 21.43 -1.41 -4.42
N THR A 26 22.51 -1.02 -5.10
CA THR A 26 22.65 -1.20 -6.55
C THR A 26 22.77 -2.70 -6.85
N ALA A 27 21.86 -3.22 -7.68
CA ALA A 27 21.82 -4.63 -8.06
C ALA A 27 22.43 -4.88 -9.44
N SER A 28 22.45 -3.87 -10.32
CA SER A 28 23.17 -3.90 -11.60
C SER A 28 24.16 -2.75 -11.73
N MET A 29 25.35 -3.02 -12.29
CA MET A 29 26.39 -1.99 -12.46
C MET A 29 26.09 -1.04 -13.63
N LYS A 30 25.31 -1.51 -14.60
CA LYS A 30 24.86 -0.75 -15.77
C LYS A 30 23.37 -0.95 -16.00
N ALA A 31 22.81 -0.21 -16.95
CA ALA A 31 21.48 -0.51 -17.45
C ALA A 31 21.45 -1.90 -18.09
N VAL A 32 20.53 -2.74 -17.62
CA VAL A 32 20.35 -4.13 -18.07
C VAL A 32 18.96 -4.30 -18.67
N ASN A 33 18.80 -5.34 -19.48
CA ASN A 33 17.49 -5.68 -20.04
C ASN A 33 16.58 -6.20 -18.92
N VAL A 34 15.42 -5.59 -18.78
CA VAL A 34 14.33 -6.03 -17.89
C VAL A 34 13.18 -6.43 -18.78
N SER A 35 12.76 -7.69 -18.66
CA SER A 35 11.81 -8.29 -19.61
C SER A 35 10.66 -8.98 -18.89
N PHE A 36 9.47 -8.90 -19.48
CA PHE A 36 8.30 -9.68 -19.06
C PHE A 36 8.25 -10.99 -19.84
N PHE A 37 8.05 -12.10 -19.15
CA PHE A 37 7.91 -13.43 -19.73
C PHE A 37 6.58 -14.05 -19.28
N TYR A 38 6.01 -14.87 -20.15
CA TYR A 38 4.95 -15.81 -19.78
C TYR A 38 5.53 -17.22 -19.77
N ASP A 39 5.53 -17.81 -18.59
CA ASP A 39 5.94 -19.19 -18.36
C ASP A 39 4.71 -20.07 -18.57
N SER A 40 4.64 -20.72 -19.74
CA SER A 40 3.51 -21.57 -20.12
C SER A 40 3.45 -22.85 -19.29
N SER A 41 4.60 -23.34 -18.79
CA SER A 41 4.68 -24.56 -17.98
C SER A 41 4.02 -24.38 -16.60
N ARG A 42 4.12 -23.17 -16.05
CA ARG A 42 3.53 -22.81 -14.75
C ARG A 42 2.32 -21.88 -14.87
N ASN A 43 1.92 -21.56 -16.09
CA ASN A 43 0.83 -20.64 -16.41
C ASN A 43 0.89 -19.33 -15.60
N LEU A 44 2.07 -18.69 -15.59
CA LEU A 44 2.30 -17.47 -14.81
C LEU A 44 3.18 -16.46 -15.54
N TYR A 45 3.09 -15.20 -15.14
CA TYR A 45 3.90 -14.12 -15.70
C TYR A 45 5.04 -13.74 -14.77
N ARG A 46 6.19 -13.37 -15.34
CA ARG A 46 7.40 -13.02 -14.59
C ARG A 46 8.09 -11.80 -15.17
N ILE A 47 8.77 -11.07 -14.30
CA ILE A 47 9.77 -10.06 -14.66
C ILE A 47 11.13 -10.69 -14.43
N ILE A 48 11.95 -10.75 -15.47
CA ILE A 48 13.28 -11.34 -15.42
C ILE A 48 14.29 -10.32 -15.94
N SER A 49 15.41 -10.22 -15.22
CA SER A 49 16.57 -9.45 -15.66
C SER A 49 17.84 -10.17 -15.24
N VAL A 50 18.82 -10.21 -16.13
CA VAL A 50 20.11 -10.88 -15.94
C VAL A 50 21.25 -9.90 -16.22
N GLU A 51 22.27 -9.92 -15.37
CA GLU A 51 23.54 -9.23 -15.58
C GLU A 51 24.66 -10.28 -15.67
N GLY A 52 25.22 -10.46 -16.88
CA GLY A 52 26.13 -11.57 -17.15
C GLY A 52 25.42 -12.92 -16.98
N THR A 53 25.91 -13.74 -16.05
CA THR A 53 25.29 -15.05 -15.71
C THR A 53 24.39 -14.98 -14.47
N LYS A 54 24.28 -13.81 -13.83
CA LYS A 54 23.54 -13.64 -12.58
C LYS A 54 22.14 -13.07 -12.85
N ALA A 55 21.11 -13.75 -12.36
CA ALA A 55 19.78 -13.16 -12.31
C ALA A 55 19.74 -12.05 -11.24
N VAL A 56 19.43 -10.84 -11.68
CA VAL A 56 19.27 -9.68 -10.79
C VAL A 56 17.80 -9.42 -10.47
N ILE A 57 16.88 -9.80 -11.37
CA ILE A 57 15.44 -9.81 -11.09
C ILE A 57 14.88 -11.17 -11.48
N ASN A 58 14.10 -11.76 -10.58
CA ASN A 58 13.32 -12.95 -10.88
C ASN A 58 11.98 -12.93 -10.14
N SER A 59 11.10 -12.05 -10.57
CA SER A 59 9.87 -11.71 -9.86
C SER A 59 8.65 -12.32 -10.55
N THR A 60 7.79 -12.99 -9.79
CA THR A 60 6.50 -13.50 -10.32
C THR A 60 5.42 -12.45 -10.09
N ILE A 61 4.71 -12.07 -11.15
CA ILE A 61 3.66 -11.06 -11.07
C ILE A 61 2.42 -11.70 -10.45
N THR A 62 1.82 -11.00 -9.48
CA THR A 62 0.58 -11.43 -8.81
C THR A 62 -0.51 -10.38 -9.03
N PRO A 63 -1.81 -10.75 -8.97
CA PRO A 63 -2.91 -9.81 -9.22
C PRO A 63 -2.93 -8.59 -8.27
N ASN A 64 -2.41 -8.75 -7.06
CA ASN A 64 -2.37 -7.70 -6.03
C ASN A 64 -1.06 -6.91 -6.05
N MET A 65 -0.12 -7.25 -6.94
CA MET A 65 1.15 -6.54 -7.06
C MET A 65 0.91 -5.13 -7.60
N THR A 66 1.63 -4.15 -7.06
CA THR A 66 1.53 -2.75 -7.49
C THR A 66 2.92 -2.21 -7.80
N PHE A 67 3.04 -1.58 -8.95
CA PHE A 67 4.21 -0.78 -9.31
C PHE A 67 3.94 0.69 -8.95
N THR A 68 4.80 1.26 -8.10
CA THR A 68 4.69 2.64 -7.60
C THR A 68 5.80 3.47 -8.19
N GLN A 69 5.43 4.57 -8.86
CA GLN A 69 6.38 5.57 -9.34
C GLN A 69 6.75 6.49 -8.17
N THR A 70 8.03 6.64 -7.88
CA THR A 70 8.53 7.46 -6.75
C THR A 70 9.39 8.64 -7.21
N SER A 71 9.74 8.70 -8.49
CA SER A 71 10.28 9.91 -9.13
C SER A 71 9.98 9.90 -10.64
N GLN A 72 10.40 10.93 -11.35
CA GLN A 72 10.20 11.07 -12.80
C GLN A 72 10.79 9.92 -13.63
N LYS A 73 11.84 9.25 -13.13
CA LYS A 73 12.53 8.17 -13.84
C LYS A 73 12.76 6.93 -13.00
N PHE A 74 12.07 6.83 -11.85
CA PHE A 74 12.25 5.72 -10.94
C PHE A 74 10.90 5.20 -10.44
N GLY A 75 10.77 3.88 -10.44
CA GLY A 75 9.63 3.20 -9.83
C GLY A 75 10.06 1.89 -9.17
N GLN A 76 9.17 1.35 -8.36
CA GLN A 76 9.44 0.19 -7.53
C GLN A 76 8.20 -0.71 -7.38
N TRP A 77 8.44 -1.97 -7.04
CA TRP A 77 7.37 -2.88 -6.60
C TRP A 77 7.90 -3.83 -5.53
N SER A 78 6.99 -4.27 -4.66
CA SER A 78 7.28 -5.25 -3.62
C SER A 78 6.95 -6.66 -4.11
N ASP A 79 7.90 -7.58 -4.02
CA ASP A 79 7.69 -9.01 -4.25
C ASP A 79 7.74 -9.75 -2.92
N VAL A 80 6.56 -10.11 -2.40
CA VAL A 80 6.40 -10.82 -1.14
C VAL A 80 7.05 -12.20 -1.19
N ARG A 81 6.99 -12.87 -2.34
CA ARG A 81 7.53 -14.23 -2.50
C ARG A 81 9.06 -14.21 -2.47
N ALA A 82 9.67 -13.20 -3.08
CA ALA A 82 11.12 -12.99 -3.02
C ALA A 82 11.57 -12.24 -1.75
N ASN A 83 10.64 -11.81 -0.89
CA ASN A 83 10.87 -11.00 0.31
C ASN A 83 11.78 -9.77 0.06
N THR A 84 11.57 -9.10 -1.08
CA THR A 84 12.38 -7.96 -1.50
C THR A 84 11.53 -6.91 -2.20
N VAL A 85 12.07 -5.69 -2.31
CA VAL A 85 11.50 -4.61 -3.10
C VAL A 85 12.49 -4.31 -4.22
N TYR A 86 12.02 -4.41 -5.45
CA TYR A 86 12.79 -4.08 -6.63
C TYR A 86 12.54 -2.61 -7.00
N GLY A 87 13.61 -1.92 -7.39
CA GLY A 87 13.57 -0.57 -7.92
C GLY A 87 14.23 -0.52 -9.29
N LEU A 88 13.65 0.27 -10.20
CA LEU A 88 14.16 0.47 -11.55
C LEU A 88 14.36 1.95 -11.83
N GLY A 89 15.58 2.30 -12.24
CA GLY A 89 15.93 3.62 -12.76
C GLY A 89 16.05 3.61 -14.27
N PHE A 90 15.18 4.37 -14.95
CA PHE A 90 15.09 4.45 -16.41
C PHE A 90 15.89 5.62 -16.99
N ALA A 91 16.23 5.56 -18.27
CA ALA A 91 16.95 6.66 -18.93
C ALA A 91 16.03 7.87 -19.15
N SER A 92 14.74 7.62 -19.41
CA SER A 92 13.71 8.65 -19.63
C SER A 92 12.40 8.35 -18.92
N GLU A 93 11.59 9.39 -18.71
CA GLU A 93 10.22 9.26 -18.19
C GLU A 93 9.32 8.42 -19.12
N ALA A 94 9.50 8.55 -20.44
CA ALA A 94 8.72 7.80 -21.42
C ALA A 94 8.90 6.28 -21.28
N GLU A 95 10.14 5.82 -20.99
CA GLU A 95 10.41 4.40 -20.73
C GLU A 95 9.77 3.90 -19.44
N LEU A 96 9.79 4.73 -18.38
CA LEU A 96 9.09 4.44 -17.13
C LEU A 96 7.59 4.28 -17.38
N THR A 97 6.96 5.24 -18.08
CA THR A 97 5.54 5.19 -18.40
C THR A 97 5.18 3.93 -19.19
N LYS A 98 5.97 3.58 -20.21
CA LYS A 98 5.77 2.36 -20.99
C LYS A 98 5.90 1.09 -20.15
N PHE A 99 6.84 1.06 -19.21
CA PHE A 99 6.98 -0.06 -18.28
C PHE A 99 5.76 -0.18 -17.35
N VAL A 100 5.25 0.94 -16.84
CA VAL A 100 4.06 0.98 -15.98
C VAL A 100 2.83 0.43 -16.72
N GLU A 101 2.61 0.85 -17.96
CA GLU A 101 1.52 0.34 -18.80
C GLU A 101 1.62 -1.18 -18.99
N LYS A 102 2.82 -1.67 -19.36
CA LYS A 102 3.05 -3.11 -19.54
C LYS A 102 2.90 -3.89 -18.24
N PHE A 103 3.29 -3.32 -17.11
CA PHE A 103 3.09 -3.93 -15.80
C PHE A 103 1.59 -4.13 -15.51
N GLN A 104 0.74 -3.13 -15.79
CA GLN A 104 -0.71 -3.25 -15.59
C GLN A 104 -1.35 -4.26 -16.55
N GLU A 105 -0.95 -4.25 -17.82
CA GLU A 105 -1.43 -5.22 -18.82
C GLU A 105 -1.13 -6.67 -18.39
N VAL A 106 0.10 -6.94 -17.97
CA VAL A 106 0.51 -8.28 -17.54
C VAL A 106 -0.15 -8.67 -16.21
N LYS A 107 -0.40 -7.71 -15.30
CA LYS A 107 -1.15 -7.96 -14.06
C LYS A 107 -2.59 -8.37 -14.34
N GLU A 108 -3.29 -7.71 -15.26
CA GLU A 108 -4.64 -8.11 -15.67
C GLU A 108 -4.64 -9.46 -16.42
N ALA A 109 -3.63 -9.70 -17.27
CA ALA A 109 -3.45 -11.01 -17.90
C ALA A 109 -3.24 -12.13 -16.86
N THR A 110 -2.52 -11.86 -15.77
CA THR A 110 -2.33 -12.78 -14.65
C THR A 110 -3.66 -13.09 -13.96
N LYS A 111 -4.51 -12.08 -13.72
CA LYS A 111 -5.85 -12.25 -13.14
C LYS A 111 -6.74 -13.13 -14.01
N ASN A 112 -6.65 -12.99 -15.34
CA ASN A 112 -7.41 -13.81 -16.28
C ASN A 112 -6.90 -15.26 -16.34
N ALA A 113 -5.58 -15.45 -16.37
CA ALA A 113 -4.97 -16.79 -16.34
C ALA A 113 -5.35 -17.58 -15.07
N MET A 114 -5.50 -16.89 -13.94
CA MET A 114 -5.90 -17.51 -12.67
C MET A 114 -7.40 -17.88 -12.63
N LYS A 115 -8.27 -17.10 -13.29
CA LYS A 115 -9.70 -17.42 -13.42
C LYS A 115 -9.97 -18.63 -14.32
N SER A 116 -9.19 -18.81 -15.39
CA SER A 116 -9.30 -19.99 -16.27
C SER A 116 -8.80 -21.29 -15.60
N ALA A 117 -8.03 -21.21 -14.51
CA ALA A 117 -7.57 -22.36 -13.75
C ALA A 117 -8.58 -22.85 -12.69
N ASN A 118 -9.65 -22.11 -12.41
CA ASN A 118 -10.64 -22.42 -11.36
C ASN A 118 -11.58 -23.60 -11.68
N GLY A 119 -11.34 -24.34 -12.76
CA GLY A 119 -12.01 -25.60 -13.10
C GLY A 119 -11.25 -26.86 -12.66
N SER A 120 -10.07 -26.73 -12.07
CA SER A 120 -9.27 -27.87 -11.56
C SER A 120 -8.62 -27.50 -10.24
N ASN A 121 -8.83 -28.33 -9.22
CA ASN A 121 -8.29 -28.21 -7.86
C ASN A 121 -6.89 -27.57 -7.82
N ALA A 122 -6.80 -26.40 -7.19
CA ALA A 122 -5.57 -25.64 -7.09
C ALA A 122 -4.58 -26.32 -6.14
N VAL A 123 -3.53 -26.89 -6.73
CA VAL A 123 -2.25 -27.11 -6.03
C VAL A 123 -1.57 -25.74 -5.93
N THR A 124 -1.31 -25.29 -4.70
CA THR A 124 -0.44 -24.15 -4.43
C THR A 124 0.92 -24.40 -5.12
N PRO A 125 1.39 -23.54 -6.04
CA PRO A 125 2.66 -23.78 -6.70
C PRO A 125 3.82 -23.43 -5.75
N THR A 126 4.25 -24.42 -4.97
CA THR A 126 5.55 -24.43 -4.31
C THR A 126 6.60 -24.65 -5.39
N THR A 127 7.31 -23.59 -5.79
CA THR A 127 8.59 -23.75 -6.50
C THR A 127 9.71 -23.36 -5.57
N SER A 128 10.62 -24.30 -5.35
CA SER A 128 11.85 -24.16 -4.57
C SER A 128 12.67 -22.98 -5.09
N ALA A 129 12.83 -21.96 -4.25
CA ALA A 129 13.81 -20.90 -4.45
C ALA A 129 14.97 -21.17 -3.48
N ASN A 130 15.86 -22.09 -3.84
CA ASN A 130 17.19 -22.13 -3.27
C ASN A 130 18.17 -21.75 -4.37
N THR A 131 18.68 -20.52 -4.29
CA THR A 131 20.00 -20.12 -4.77
C THR A 131 20.30 -18.73 -4.19
N SER A 132 20.71 -18.73 -2.93
CA SER A 132 21.55 -17.65 -2.38
C SER A 132 23.03 -18.03 -2.57
N PRO A 133 23.94 -17.06 -2.71
CA PRO A 133 25.29 -17.30 -3.22
C PRO A 133 26.18 -17.88 -2.12
N ILE A 134 26.75 -19.07 -2.36
CA ILE A 134 27.83 -19.57 -1.51
C ILE A 134 29.16 -19.08 -2.06
N SER A 135 29.83 -18.26 -1.25
CA SER A 135 31.23 -17.90 -1.44
C SER A 135 32.08 -19.16 -1.30
N GLY A 136 32.86 -19.48 -2.33
CA GLY A 136 33.66 -20.69 -2.37
C GLY A 136 34.81 -20.68 -1.36
N ARG A 137 35.07 -21.84 -0.76
CA ARG A 137 36.43 -22.33 -0.51
C ARG A 137 36.45 -23.85 -0.21
N ALA A 138 37.18 -24.55 -1.09
CA ALA A 138 38.01 -25.74 -0.88
C ALA A 138 37.40 -27.15 -0.64
N VAL A 139 37.64 -28.01 -1.65
CA VAL A 139 38.31 -29.34 -1.64
C VAL A 139 37.73 -30.50 -0.81
N GLY A 140 37.43 -31.62 -1.51
CA GLY A 140 37.70 -32.97 -0.98
C GLY A 140 36.71 -34.10 -1.29
N SER A 141 37.06 -34.93 -2.28
CA SER A 141 36.90 -36.41 -2.37
C SER A 141 35.52 -37.10 -2.46
N MET A 142 35.36 -37.85 -3.57
CA MET A 142 34.85 -39.23 -3.75
C MET A 142 34.07 -39.90 -2.60
N GLN A 143 32.90 -40.50 -2.87
CA GLN A 143 32.75 -41.92 -3.28
C GLN A 143 31.27 -42.37 -3.33
N ASN A 144 31.02 -43.26 -4.30
CA ASN A 144 29.83 -44.03 -4.64
C ASN A 144 29.46 -45.05 -3.53
N ASP A 145 28.17 -45.31 -3.24
CA ASP A 145 27.51 -46.61 -3.48
C ASP A 145 26.02 -46.67 -3.03
N ASN A 146 25.32 -47.64 -3.62
CA ASN A 146 23.89 -47.89 -3.69
C ASN A 146 23.47 -49.06 -2.76
N THR A 147 22.40 -48.95 -1.94
CA THR A 147 21.57 -50.10 -1.48
C THR A 147 20.20 -49.67 -0.94
N ALA A 148 19.24 -50.59 -1.08
CA ALA A 148 17.78 -50.45 -1.03
C ALA A 148 17.10 -50.54 0.38
N ILE A 149 15.96 -49.82 0.50
CA ILE A 149 14.65 -50.10 1.15
C ILE A 149 14.59 -50.59 2.63
N ASP A 150 13.99 -49.79 3.54
CA ASP A 150 12.64 -50.01 4.16
C ASP A 150 12.19 -48.79 5.02
N PRO A 151 10.89 -48.45 5.15
CA PRO A 151 10.40 -47.20 5.72
C PRO A 151 9.71 -47.37 7.08
N HIS A 152 10.31 -46.89 8.16
CA HIS A 152 9.60 -46.43 9.36
C HIS A 152 10.59 -45.64 10.21
N THR A 153 10.34 -44.33 10.39
CA THR A 153 10.57 -43.50 11.60
C THR A 153 10.54 -42.03 11.15
N VAL A 154 9.43 -41.33 11.42
CA VAL A 154 9.34 -39.87 11.27
C VAL A 154 9.58 -39.26 12.65
N GLU A 155 10.81 -38.82 12.87
CA GLU A 155 11.19 -37.97 14.00
C GLU A 155 11.50 -36.58 13.44
N PRO A 156 10.74 -35.52 13.80
CA PRO A 156 11.15 -34.16 13.53
C PRO A 156 12.00 -33.58 14.68
N PRO A 157 12.90 -32.63 14.40
CA PRO A 157 14.01 -32.29 15.28
C PRO A 157 13.57 -31.43 16.49
N ASN A 158 14.19 -31.75 17.62
CA ASN A 158 14.20 -31.00 18.86
C ASN A 158 14.73 -29.57 18.64
N MET A 159 13.88 -28.57 18.86
CA MET A 159 14.31 -27.17 18.99
C MET A 159 14.26 -26.83 20.47
N SER A 160 15.38 -27.11 21.14
CA SER A 160 15.58 -26.83 22.55
C SER A 160 15.56 -25.33 22.79
N ASN A 161 14.68 -24.94 23.69
CA ASN A 161 14.50 -23.61 24.21
C ASN A 161 15.55 -23.41 25.32
N THR A 162 16.56 -22.57 25.09
CA THR A 162 17.46 -22.08 26.15
C THR A 162 17.68 -20.59 25.97
N ASN A 163 17.07 -19.79 26.83
CA ASN A 163 17.77 -19.08 27.91
C ASN A 163 17.09 -17.73 28.20
N THR A 164 16.29 -17.73 29.25
CA THR A 164 15.97 -16.57 30.08
C THR A 164 17.19 -16.16 30.89
N GLN A 165 17.31 -14.85 31.16
CA GLN A 165 18.27 -14.16 32.03
C GLN A 165 19.56 -13.65 31.35
N ASN A 166 19.53 -12.37 30.98
CA ASN A 166 20.41 -11.43 31.66
C ASN A 166 19.86 -10.01 31.58
N ALA A 167 19.63 -9.42 32.76
CA ALA A 167 19.39 -8.01 32.94
C ALA A 167 20.73 -7.26 32.90
N ASN A 168 20.80 -6.12 32.21
CA ASN A 168 21.31 -4.92 32.85
C ASN A 168 20.79 -3.66 32.14
N PRO A 169 20.56 -2.56 32.89
CA PRO A 169 19.84 -1.38 32.47
C PRO A 169 20.81 -0.30 31.98
N ASP A 170 20.54 0.31 30.83
CA ASP A 170 20.88 1.71 30.64
C ASP A 170 20.14 2.29 29.44
N SER A 171 19.05 3.03 29.70
CA SER A 171 18.63 4.16 28.88
C SER A 171 17.57 4.98 29.63
N PRO A 172 17.59 6.31 29.52
CA PRO A 172 16.94 7.20 30.47
C PRO A 172 15.44 7.35 30.19
N SER A 173 14.68 7.21 31.26
CA SER A 173 13.25 7.51 31.38
C SER A 173 12.91 8.94 30.92
N HIS A 174 11.97 9.08 29.99
CA HIS A 174 11.11 10.25 29.95
C HIS A 174 9.67 9.82 30.29
N LYS A 175 9.24 10.30 31.46
CA LYS A 175 7.92 10.12 32.05
C LYS A 175 6.84 10.65 31.12
N LEU A 176 5.85 9.82 30.81
CA LEU A 176 4.56 10.26 30.30
C LEU A 176 3.82 10.95 31.44
N LEU A 177 3.56 12.25 31.29
CA LEU A 177 2.63 12.99 32.13
C LEU A 177 1.23 12.84 31.55
N ASN A 178 0.35 12.36 32.43
CA ASN A 178 -1.11 12.36 32.31
C ASN A 178 -1.62 13.79 32.54
N THR A 179 -2.47 14.31 31.66
CA THR A 179 -3.20 15.56 31.92
C THR A 179 -4.65 15.47 31.46
N SER A 180 -5.51 15.52 32.48
CA SER A 180 -6.94 15.74 32.48
C SER A 180 -7.36 17.13 31.97
N ASP A 181 -8.64 17.21 31.64
CA ASP A 181 -9.48 18.36 31.26
C ASP A 181 -9.10 19.74 31.83
N VAL A 182 -9.00 20.76 30.96
CA VAL A 182 -9.38 22.16 31.25
C VAL A 182 -9.90 22.84 29.96
N LYS A 183 -10.99 23.60 30.10
CA LYS A 183 -11.74 24.38 29.10
C LYS A 183 -11.38 25.89 29.19
N ALA A 184 -11.45 26.56 28.02
CA ALA A 184 -11.44 28.02 27.72
C ALA A 184 -10.08 28.74 27.94
N ASP A 185 -9.63 29.74 27.17
CA ASP A 185 -10.27 30.75 26.33
C ASP A 185 -9.27 31.33 25.28
N ILE A 186 -9.82 32.11 24.34
CA ILE A 186 -9.31 32.88 23.20
C ILE A 186 -7.90 33.53 23.34
N GLY A 187 -7.15 33.53 22.24
CA GLY A 187 -6.00 34.42 22.02
C GLY A 187 -5.26 34.19 20.69
N SER A 188 -5.66 34.94 19.66
CA SER A 188 -4.97 35.00 18.36
C SER A 188 -3.60 35.67 18.46
N ALA A 189 -2.52 35.01 18.02
CA ALA A 189 -1.30 35.68 17.59
C ALA A 189 -0.46 34.77 16.69
N THR A 190 -0.49 35.06 15.39
CA THR A 190 0.46 34.60 14.37
C THR A 190 1.78 35.38 14.52
N PRO A 191 2.96 34.73 14.53
CA PRO A 191 4.21 35.45 14.32
C PRO A 191 4.57 35.44 12.82
N SER A 192 4.58 36.64 12.23
CA SER A 192 5.21 36.89 10.92
C SER A 192 6.73 36.97 11.08
N PRO A 193 7.54 36.47 10.13
CA PRO A 193 8.98 36.68 10.16
C PRO A 193 9.34 38.05 9.56
N GLN A 194 10.05 38.86 10.34
CA GLN A 194 10.71 40.10 9.96
C GLN A 194 12.08 39.80 9.30
N PRO A 195 12.50 40.51 8.24
CA PRO A 195 13.80 40.29 7.62
C PRO A 195 14.93 40.93 8.44
N THR A 196 15.99 40.17 8.64
CA THR A 196 17.23 40.56 9.31
C THR A 196 18.10 41.40 8.37
N SER A 197 18.65 42.49 8.89
CA SER A 197 19.69 43.30 8.26
C SER A 197 21.02 43.04 8.98
N GLY A 198 22.08 42.74 8.20
CA GLY A 198 23.39 42.39 8.75
C GLY A 198 24.43 41.94 7.70
N VAL A 199 24.90 42.89 6.89
CA VAL A 199 26.32 43.22 6.60
C VAL A 199 27.29 42.16 6.01
N THR A 200 27.84 42.56 4.83
CA THR A 200 29.21 42.41 4.25
C THR A 200 29.61 41.33 3.23
N GLY A 201 30.10 41.86 2.09
CA GLY A 201 31.12 41.32 1.18
C GLY A 201 30.60 41.04 -0.23
N GLY A 202 31.00 41.68 -1.34
CA GLY A 202 32.02 42.68 -1.67
C GLY A 202 32.09 42.81 -3.21
N GLY A 203 32.48 43.98 -3.72
CA GLY A 203 32.71 44.28 -5.15
C GLY A 203 31.49 44.91 -5.84
N GLY A 204 31.51 46.12 -6.39
CA GLY A 204 32.59 47.03 -6.73
C GLY A 204 32.24 47.67 -8.08
N VAL A 205 31.51 48.80 -8.07
CA VAL A 205 31.46 49.74 -9.21
C VAL A 205 31.29 51.15 -8.64
N THR A 206 32.32 51.96 -8.85
CA THR A 206 32.39 53.38 -8.51
C THR A 206 31.64 54.22 -9.55
N ILE A 207 30.67 55.03 -9.14
CA ILE A 207 30.26 56.20 -9.92
C ILE A 207 30.34 57.42 -9.00
N SER A 208 31.28 58.29 -9.35
CA SER A 208 31.58 59.54 -8.67
C SER A 208 30.47 60.56 -8.90
N SER A 209 30.00 61.15 -7.82
CA SER A 209 29.20 62.37 -7.80
C SER A 209 30.12 63.59 -7.85
N GLY A 210 30.04 64.36 -8.94
CA GLY A 210 30.64 65.68 -9.09
C GLY A 210 29.71 66.51 -9.97
N GLY A 211 29.03 67.48 -9.37
CA GLY A 211 27.88 68.16 -9.96
C GLY A 211 28.20 69.16 -11.06
N SER A 212 27.18 69.51 -11.83
CA SER A 212 26.99 70.86 -12.34
C SER A 212 25.50 71.10 -12.62
N ILE A 213 24.97 72.13 -11.96
CA ILE A 213 23.65 72.72 -12.18
C ILE A 213 23.58 73.25 -13.62
N VAL A 214 22.47 73.00 -14.34
CA VAL A 214 21.71 73.92 -15.22
C VAL A 214 20.58 73.13 -15.91
N GLY A 215 19.34 73.67 -15.90
CA GLY A 215 18.44 73.53 -17.05
C GLY A 215 17.17 72.68 -16.89
N MET A 216 16.09 73.33 -16.45
CA MET A 216 14.70 73.18 -16.88
C MET A 216 14.34 72.05 -17.88
N HIS A 217 13.46 71.13 -17.47
CA HIS A 217 12.17 70.83 -18.12
C HIS A 217 11.38 69.82 -17.28
N THR A 218 10.34 70.29 -16.59
CA THR A 218 9.29 69.43 -16.02
C THR A 218 8.33 69.04 -17.14
N GLY A 219 8.52 67.85 -17.73
CA GLY A 219 7.55 67.24 -18.65
C GLY A 219 6.65 66.25 -17.89
N PRO A 220 5.31 66.21 -18.12
CA PRO A 220 4.39 65.36 -17.35
C PRO A 220 4.45 63.86 -17.68
N GLY A 221 5.39 63.40 -18.51
CA GLY A 221 5.37 62.04 -19.08
C GLY A 221 6.10 60.95 -18.30
N ALA A 222 7.02 61.28 -17.40
CA ALA A 222 7.85 60.26 -16.73
C ALA A 222 7.17 59.59 -15.53
N GLY A 223 6.20 60.26 -14.89
CA GLY A 223 5.45 59.70 -13.76
C GLY A 223 4.45 58.62 -14.17
N ALA A 224 3.81 58.78 -15.33
CA ALA A 224 2.78 57.87 -15.82
C ALA A 224 3.31 56.45 -16.14
N THR A 225 4.54 56.34 -16.66
CA THR A 225 5.17 55.06 -17.00
C THR A 225 5.64 54.31 -15.74
N ALA A 226 6.17 55.04 -14.75
CA ALA A 226 6.54 54.48 -13.46
C ALA A 226 5.30 53.97 -12.68
N GLU A 227 4.20 54.74 -12.71
CA GLU A 227 2.92 54.31 -12.12
C GLU A 227 2.33 53.09 -12.83
N GLN A 228 2.38 53.03 -14.17
CA GLN A 228 1.93 51.86 -14.92
C GLN A 228 2.75 50.60 -14.61
N GLN A 229 4.07 50.75 -14.47
CA GLN A 229 4.95 49.64 -14.11
C GLN A 229 4.69 49.15 -12.68
N LEU A 230 4.52 50.07 -11.73
CA LEU A 230 4.12 49.73 -10.36
C LEU A 230 2.75 49.03 -10.32
N LYS A 231 1.79 49.48 -11.12
CA LYS A 231 0.46 48.86 -11.22
C LYS A 231 0.54 47.44 -11.77
N TYR A 232 1.33 47.22 -12.83
CA TYR A 232 1.58 45.89 -13.38
C TYR A 232 2.27 44.96 -12.37
N GLU A 233 3.28 45.46 -11.68
CA GLU A 233 4.00 44.70 -10.66
C GLU A 233 3.11 44.38 -9.45
N ASN A 234 2.22 45.29 -9.06
CA ASN A 234 1.23 45.07 -8.00
C ASN A 234 0.24 43.97 -8.39
N GLU A 235 -0.28 43.99 -9.62
CA GLU A 235 -1.17 42.93 -10.11
C GLU A 235 -0.44 41.58 -10.21
N ARG A 236 0.82 41.56 -10.66
CA ARG A 236 1.65 40.34 -10.67
C ARG A 236 1.84 39.79 -9.26
N LEU A 237 2.15 40.63 -8.28
CA LEU A 237 2.31 40.23 -6.89
C LEU A 237 1.00 39.73 -6.27
N LYS A 238 -0.15 40.33 -6.61
CA LYS A 238 -1.47 39.83 -6.20
C LYS A 238 -1.74 38.43 -6.75
N MET A 239 -1.45 38.20 -8.03
CA MET A 239 -1.60 36.87 -8.63
C MET A 239 -0.67 35.84 -7.96
N ALA A 240 0.59 36.22 -7.69
CA ALA A 240 1.54 35.36 -6.99
C ALA A 240 1.09 35.04 -5.56
N LEU A 241 0.52 36.02 -4.84
CA LEU A 241 -0.02 35.82 -3.49
C LEU A 241 -1.24 34.89 -3.50
N ALA A 242 -2.18 35.09 -4.43
CA ALA A 242 -3.34 34.21 -4.60
C ALA A 242 -2.89 32.76 -4.89
N GLN A 243 -1.89 32.58 -5.75
CA GLN A 243 -1.30 31.27 -6.04
C GLN A 243 -0.60 30.67 -4.81
N SER A 244 0.12 31.48 -4.03
CA SER A 244 0.75 31.03 -2.78
C SER A 244 -0.29 30.57 -1.75
N CYS A 245 -1.41 31.28 -1.60
CA CYS A 245 -2.52 30.88 -0.73
C CYS A 245 -3.18 29.57 -1.19
N ALA A 246 -3.37 29.38 -2.50
CA ALA A 246 -3.86 28.13 -3.06
C ALA A 246 -2.90 26.96 -2.78
N ASN A 247 -1.59 27.20 -2.92
CA ASN A 247 -0.57 26.23 -2.58
C ASN A 247 -0.60 25.88 -1.09
N ALA A 248 -0.67 26.86 -0.19
CA ALA A 248 -0.77 26.61 1.25
C ALA A 248 -1.96 25.70 1.59
N LYS A 249 -3.14 25.97 1.02
CA LYS A 249 -4.34 25.13 1.20
C LYS A 249 -4.17 23.71 0.66
N LYS A 250 -3.44 23.54 -0.45
CA LYS A 250 -3.11 22.21 -0.98
C LYS A 250 -2.25 21.42 0.02
N TRP A 251 -1.21 22.05 0.59
CA TRP A 251 -0.36 21.43 1.60
C TRP A 251 -1.15 21.08 2.88
N GLU A 252 -2.08 21.92 3.30
CA GLU A 252 -2.97 21.64 4.44
C GLU A 252 -3.84 20.39 4.20
N ILE A 253 -4.44 20.26 3.01
CA ILE A 253 -5.25 19.09 2.63
C ILE A 253 -4.41 17.82 2.58
N GLU A 254 -3.22 17.90 1.98
CA GLU A 254 -2.31 16.76 1.87
C GLU A 254 -1.82 16.31 3.24
N LEU A 255 -1.50 17.25 4.13
CA LEU A 255 -1.17 16.96 5.52
C LEU A 255 -2.31 16.28 6.27
N ALA A 256 -3.56 16.76 6.10
CA ALA A 256 -4.73 16.14 6.71
C ALA A 256 -4.95 14.69 6.20
N THR A 257 -4.74 14.47 4.91
CA THR A 257 -4.86 13.16 4.28
C THR A 257 -3.77 12.21 4.75
N LEU A 258 -2.52 12.68 4.87
CA LEU A 258 -1.41 11.90 5.43
C LEU A 258 -1.66 11.53 6.89
N LYS A 259 -2.19 12.46 7.71
CA LYS A 259 -2.59 12.17 9.09
C LYS A 259 -3.67 11.08 9.16
N ASN A 260 -4.70 11.16 8.31
CA ASN A 260 -5.75 10.15 8.27
C ASN A 260 -5.20 8.77 7.86
N ASN A 261 -4.35 8.74 6.82
CA ASN A 261 -3.70 7.51 6.39
C ASN A 261 -2.81 6.91 7.49
N ASN A 262 -2.08 7.74 8.25
CA ASN A 262 -1.25 7.27 9.35
C ASN A 262 -2.09 6.62 10.47
N ILE A 263 -3.25 7.21 10.81
CA ILE A 263 -4.20 6.62 11.76
C ILE A 263 -4.68 5.27 11.26
N ARG A 264 -5.12 5.18 9.99
CA ARG A 264 -5.61 3.93 9.40
C ARG A 264 -4.54 2.83 9.39
N LEU A 265 -3.30 3.17 9.03
CA LEU A 265 -2.18 2.23 9.06
C LEU A 265 -1.87 1.75 10.49
N THR A 266 -1.95 2.66 11.47
CA THR A 266 -1.76 2.33 12.88
C THR A 266 -2.83 1.37 13.38
N SER A 267 -4.11 1.61 13.05
CA SER A 267 -5.20 0.71 13.40
C SER A 267 -5.06 -0.66 12.73
N ALA A 268 -4.71 -0.70 11.44
CA ALA A 268 -4.49 -1.96 10.73
C ALA A 268 -3.31 -2.77 11.31
N LEU A 269 -2.25 -2.08 11.76
CA LEU A 269 -1.13 -2.72 12.43
C LEU A 269 -1.52 -3.32 13.79
N GLN A 270 -2.30 -2.58 14.58
CA GLN A 270 -2.84 -3.07 15.86
C GLN A 270 -3.73 -4.29 15.65
N GLU A 271 -4.63 -4.24 14.67
CA GLU A 271 -5.51 -5.35 14.30
C GLU A 271 -4.71 -6.57 13.82
N SER A 272 -3.70 -6.36 12.97
CA SER A 272 -2.81 -7.44 12.54
C SER A 272 -2.06 -8.08 13.70
N THR A 273 -1.67 -7.29 14.71
CA THR A 273 -1.00 -7.80 15.91
C THR A 273 -1.95 -8.64 16.76
N ALA A 274 -3.17 -8.15 16.99
CA ALA A 274 -4.21 -8.89 17.69
C ALA A 274 -4.56 -10.21 16.98
N ASN A 275 -4.64 -10.20 15.65
CA ASN A 275 -4.86 -11.41 14.86
C ASN A 275 -3.75 -12.43 15.11
N VAL A 276 -2.47 -12.05 15.06
CA VAL A 276 -1.36 -12.98 15.33
C VAL A 276 -1.52 -13.67 16.69
N ASP A 277 -1.95 -12.94 17.72
CA ASP A 277 -2.15 -13.52 19.04
C ASP A 277 -3.36 -14.46 19.11
N GLU A 278 -4.44 -14.14 18.38
CA GLU A 278 -5.58 -15.04 18.24
C GLU A 278 -5.20 -16.34 17.48
N TRP A 279 -4.41 -16.24 16.41
CA TRP A 279 -3.88 -17.41 15.69
C TRP A 279 -3.00 -18.29 16.59
N LYS A 280 -2.17 -17.68 17.45
CA LYS A 280 -1.39 -18.43 18.46
C LYS A 280 -2.29 -19.15 19.45
N ARG A 281 -3.36 -18.48 19.92
CA ARG A 281 -4.34 -19.07 20.84
C ARG A 281 -5.05 -20.26 20.20
N GLN A 282 -5.51 -20.13 18.96
CA GLN A 282 -6.12 -21.21 18.20
C GLN A 282 -5.16 -22.39 17.98
N LEU A 283 -3.90 -22.11 17.66
CA LEU A 283 -2.87 -23.14 17.52
C LEU A 283 -2.65 -23.90 18.83
N HIS A 284 -2.66 -23.21 19.97
CA HIS A 284 -2.55 -23.84 21.28
C HIS A 284 -3.73 -24.78 21.55
N THR A 285 -4.96 -24.32 21.32
CA THR A 285 -6.17 -25.14 21.45
C THR A 285 -6.12 -26.38 20.54
N TYR A 286 -5.70 -26.24 19.29
CA TYR A 286 -5.57 -27.40 18.39
C TYR A 286 -4.51 -28.40 18.84
N LYS A 287 -3.40 -27.92 19.44
CA LYS A 287 -2.38 -28.82 20.02
C LYS A 287 -2.94 -29.59 21.20
N GLU A 288 -3.69 -28.95 22.09
CA GLU A 288 -4.36 -29.61 23.23
C GLU A 288 -5.38 -30.66 22.76
N GLU A 289 -6.21 -30.33 21.78
CA GLU A 289 -7.16 -31.27 21.17
C GLU A 289 -6.45 -32.47 20.53
N ASN A 290 -5.32 -32.25 19.85
CA ASN A 290 -4.56 -33.34 19.24
C ASN A 290 -3.95 -34.28 20.30
N ILE A 291 -3.45 -33.71 21.42
CA ILE A 291 -2.96 -34.49 22.56
C ILE A 291 -4.10 -35.28 23.20
N ARG A 292 -5.29 -34.67 23.36
CA ARG A 292 -6.47 -35.35 23.88
C ARG A 292 -6.87 -36.53 23.01
N LEU A 293 -7.01 -36.32 21.70
CA LEU A 293 -7.35 -37.37 20.74
C LEU A 293 -6.32 -38.50 20.71
N LYS A 294 -5.02 -38.19 20.81
CA LYS A 294 -3.97 -39.21 20.91
C LYS A 294 -4.11 -40.04 22.19
N ARG A 295 -4.39 -39.40 23.33
CA ARG A 295 -4.64 -40.09 24.60
C ARG A 295 -5.88 -40.99 24.52
N ASP A 296 -6.96 -40.51 23.89
CA ASP A 296 -8.19 -41.29 23.71
C ASP A 296 -7.96 -42.51 22.80
N MET A 297 -7.18 -42.35 21.73
CA MET A 297 -6.75 -43.45 20.84
C MET A 297 -5.88 -44.48 21.56
N GLU A 298 -4.94 -44.05 22.40
CA GLU A 298 -4.11 -44.94 23.22
C GLU A 298 -4.95 -45.73 24.24
N GLN A 299 -5.93 -45.09 24.88
CA GLN A 299 -6.85 -45.77 25.82
C GLN A 299 -7.71 -46.83 25.13
N LEU A 300 -8.20 -46.54 23.91
CA LEU A 300 -8.95 -47.51 23.10
C LEU A 300 -8.08 -48.68 22.61
N CYS A 301 -6.79 -48.45 22.30
CA CYS A 301 -5.87 -49.52 21.93
C CYS A 301 -5.47 -50.42 23.12
N VAL A 302 -5.34 -49.87 24.33
CA VAL A 302 -4.98 -50.65 25.54
C VAL A 302 -6.18 -51.42 26.10
N GLY A 303 -7.41 -50.98 25.85
CA GLY A 303 -8.65 -51.66 26.28
C GLY A 303 -9.07 -52.89 25.46
N GLY A 304 -8.44 -53.14 24.31
CA GLY A 304 -8.80 -54.24 23.40
C GLY A 304 -8.22 -55.62 23.73
N GLY A 305 -7.43 -55.73 24.80
CA GLY A 305 -6.66 -56.92 25.13
C GLY A 305 -7.10 -57.62 26.42
N GLY A 306 -8.35 -58.10 26.51
CA GLY A 306 -8.70 -59.10 27.52
C GLY A 306 -10.13 -59.09 28.04
N VAL A 307 -10.81 -60.21 27.78
CA VAL A 307 -12.01 -60.73 28.46
C VAL A 307 -13.35 -60.13 28.04
N ALA A 308 -14.14 -60.99 27.40
CA ALA A 308 -15.58 -60.81 27.20
C ALA A 308 -16.29 -60.71 28.56
N THR A 309 -16.90 -59.57 28.86
CA THR A 309 -18.00 -59.46 29.82
C THR A 309 -19.05 -58.47 29.31
N ALA A 310 -20.31 -58.86 29.45
CA ALA A 310 -21.53 -58.30 28.88
C ALA A 310 -21.91 -56.86 29.33
N GLY A 311 -21.02 -55.88 29.24
CA GLY A 311 -21.29 -54.49 29.66
C GLY A 311 -20.89 -53.37 28.69
N GLY A 312 -20.17 -53.67 27.61
CA GLY A 312 -19.59 -52.64 26.71
C GLY A 312 -20.52 -52.03 25.67
N GLY A 313 -21.71 -52.61 25.44
CA GLY A 313 -22.66 -52.09 24.45
C GLY A 313 -23.25 -50.74 24.85
N ALA A 314 -23.53 -50.53 26.15
CA ALA A 314 -24.19 -49.32 26.64
C ALA A 314 -23.33 -48.06 26.48
N THR A 315 -22.02 -48.15 26.70
CA THR A 315 -21.09 -47.02 26.58
C THR A 315 -20.74 -46.67 25.14
N GLU A 316 -20.59 -47.67 24.26
CA GLU A 316 -20.37 -47.39 22.84
C GLU A 316 -21.65 -46.86 22.16
N ASP A 317 -22.82 -47.38 22.54
CA ASP A 317 -24.10 -46.84 22.08
C ASP A 317 -24.35 -45.41 22.59
N GLU A 318 -23.91 -45.08 23.80
CA GLU A 318 -23.96 -43.71 24.34
C GLU A 318 -23.06 -42.76 23.55
N LEU A 319 -21.80 -43.16 23.28
CA LEU A 319 -20.87 -42.37 22.47
C LEU A 319 -21.35 -42.21 21.02
N ARG A 320 -21.96 -43.24 20.43
CA ARG A 320 -22.59 -43.15 19.10
C ARG A 320 -23.75 -42.16 19.10
N ARG A 321 -24.56 -42.12 20.16
CA ARG A 321 -25.67 -41.19 20.33
C ARG A 321 -25.19 -39.75 20.55
N GLU A 322 -24.13 -39.57 21.32
CA GLU A 322 -23.46 -38.27 21.54
C GLU A 322 -22.86 -37.73 20.23
N VAL A 323 -22.16 -38.58 19.46
CA VAL A 323 -21.60 -38.22 18.14
C VAL A 323 -22.71 -37.87 17.15
N ALA A 324 -23.83 -38.59 17.15
CA ALA A 324 -24.98 -38.26 16.32
C ALA A 324 -25.58 -36.89 16.71
N THR A 325 -25.71 -36.63 18.01
CA THR A 325 -26.20 -35.35 18.55
C THR A 325 -25.28 -34.19 18.19
N LEU A 326 -23.97 -34.35 18.34
CA LEU A 326 -22.98 -33.32 17.98
C LEU A 326 -22.92 -33.08 16.47
N LYS A 327 -23.07 -34.12 15.64
CA LYS A 327 -23.18 -33.96 14.18
C LYS A 327 -24.44 -33.19 13.80
N ALA A 328 -25.59 -33.53 14.37
CA ALA A 328 -26.84 -32.81 14.14
C ALA A 328 -26.74 -31.34 14.57
N ARG A 329 -26.10 -31.06 15.72
CA ARG A 329 -25.84 -29.70 16.19
C ARG A 329 -24.90 -28.92 15.28
N THR A 330 -23.87 -29.58 14.74
CA THR A 330 -22.94 -28.96 13.78
C THR A 330 -23.65 -28.62 12.48
N GLU A 331 -24.49 -29.52 11.97
CA GLU A 331 -25.29 -29.28 10.77
C GLU A 331 -26.33 -28.15 10.98
N GLN A 332 -26.96 -28.10 12.16
CA GLN A 332 -27.86 -27.03 12.57
C GLN A 332 -27.13 -25.67 12.58
N LEU A 333 -25.96 -25.59 13.23
CA LEU A 333 -25.17 -24.36 13.29
C LEU A 333 -24.66 -23.93 11.90
N GLN A 334 -24.34 -24.88 11.02
CA GLN A 334 -23.99 -24.58 9.62
C GLN A 334 -25.17 -23.97 8.84
N LYS A 335 -26.39 -24.49 9.05
CA LYS A 335 -27.61 -23.92 8.43
C LYS A 335 -27.91 -22.53 8.97
N GLU A 336 -27.79 -22.32 10.28
CA GLU A 336 -27.96 -21.00 10.90
C GLU A 336 -26.92 -20.00 10.40
N LEU A 337 -25.65 -20.40 10.27
CA LEU A 337 -24.61 -19.55 9.71
C LEU A 337 -24.91 -19.17 8.25
N MET A 338 -25.32 -20.13 7.42
CA MET A 338 -25.71 -19.86 6.03
C MET A 338 -26.92 -18.91 5.93
N GLN A 339 -27.89 -19.07 6.83
CA GLN A 339 -29.05 -18.19 6.91
C GLN A 339 -28.66 -16.76 7.33
N GLN A 340 -27.78 -16.62 8.34
CA GLN A 340 -27.25 -15.33 8.77
C GLN A 340 -26.44 -14.64 7.65
N GLU A 341 -25.65 -15.40 6.88
CA GLU A 341 -24.94 -14.85 5.72
C GLU A 341 -25.90 -14.32 4.64
N LEU A 342 -27.02 -15.01 4.41
CA LEU A 342 -28.04 -14.56 3.46
C LEU A 342 -28.75 -13.28 3.94
N GLU A 343 -29.11 -13.22 5.22
CA GLU A 343 -29.70 -12.03 5.84
C GLU A 343 -28.75 -10.85 5.80
N LEU A 344 -27.47 -11.06 6.11
CA LEU A 344 -26.45 -10.02 6.10
C LEU A 344 -26.16 -9.51 4.67
N LYS A 345 -26.22 -10.39 3.65
CA LYS A 345 -26.18 -10.00 2.24
C LYS A 345 -27.39 -9.15 1.84
N SER A 346 -28.59 -9.57 2.23
CA SER A 346 -29.83 -8.84 1.95
C SER A 346 -29.82 -7.44 2.61
N ALA A 347 -29.42 -7.37 3.89
CA ALA A 347 -29.29 -6.12 4.62
C ALA A 347 -28.27 -5.16 3.97
N ASN A 348 -27.13 -5.69 3.48
CA ASN A 348 -26.14 -4.89 2.76
C ASN A 348 -26.67 -4.34 1.42
N ILE A 349 -27.44 -5.13 0.68
CA ILE A 349 -28.08 -4.67 -0.57
C ILE A 349 -29.06 -3.53 -0.25
N SER A 350 -29.92 -3.70 0.76
CA SER A 350 -30.88 -2.68 1.17
C SER A 350 -30.19 -1.39 1.66
N LEU A 351 -29.08 -1.51 2.40
CA LEU A 351 -28.32 -0.36 2.86
C LEU A 351 -27.67 0.40 1.69
N ARG A 352 -27.14 -0.33 0.70
CA ARG A 352 -26.59 0.26 -0.53
C ARG A 352 -27.68 0.99 -1.32
N GLU A 353 -28.85 0.39 -1.50
CA GLU A 353 -29.98 1.02 -2.19
C GLU A 353 -30.39 2.32 -1.50
N LYS A 354 -30.57 2.30 -0.16
CA LYS A 354 -30.89 3.53 0.60
C LYS A 354 -29.82 4.61 0.46
N SER A 355 -28.54 4.25 0.43
CA SER A 355 -27.45 5.21 0.22
C SER A 355 -27.47 5.81 -1.18
N ASN A 356 -27.76 4.99 -2.20
CA ASN A 356 -27.92 5.45 -3.58
C ASN A 356 -29.12 6.38 -3.72
N ASP A 357 -30.27 6.04 -3.11
CA ASP A 357 -31.48 6.87 -3.12
C ASP A 357 -31.22 8.23 -2.45
N GLN A 358 -30.51 8.24 -1.32
CA GLN A 358 -30.13 9.48 -0.65
C GLN A 358 -29.20 10.33 -1.53
N THR A 359 -28.29 9.70 -2.26
CA THR A 359 -27.40 10.39 -3.21
C THR A 359 -28.18 10.96 -4.39
N LEU A 360 -29.14 10.20 -4.93
CA LEU A 360 -29.99 10.64 -6.02
C LEU A 360 -30.90 11.81 -5.59
N ALA A 361 -31.44 11.77 -4.38
CA ALA A 361 -32.23 12.86 -3.81
C ALA A 361 -31.41 14.16 -3.71
N LYS A 362 -30.19 14.09 -3.19
CA LYS A 362 -29.27 15.25 -3.14
C LYS A 362 -28.93 15.79 -4.53
N LEU A 363 -28.70 14.89 -5.49
CA LEU A 363 -28.43 15.29 -6.88
C LEU A 363 -29.64 16.01 -7.49
N SER A 364 -30.86 15.51 -7.23
CA SER A 364 -32.11 16.13 -7.67
C SER A 364 -32.29 17.53 -7.07
N GLU A 365 -32.02 17.70 -5.78
CA GLU A 365 -32.07 19.00 -5.09
C GLU A 365 -31.10 20.01 -5.73
N VAL A 366 -29.84 19.60 -5.92
CA VAL A 366 -28.83 20.43 -6.59
C VAL A 366 -29.26 20.80 -8.01
N ASN A 367 -29.82 19.86 -8.76
CA ASN A 367 -30.30 20.11 -10.11
C ASN A 367 -31.49 21.10 -10.13
N GLY A 368 -32.37 21.03 -9.13
CA GLY A 368 -33.44 22.01 -8.92
C GLY A 368 -32.90 23.41 -8.62
N VAL A 369 -31.86 23.51 -7.79
CA VAL A 369 -31.18 24.79 -7.53
C VAL A 369 -30.54 25.34 -8.80
N PHE A 370 -29.89 24.51 -9.62
CA PHE A 370 -29.34 24.95 -10.90
C PHE A 370 -30.43 25.45 -11.87
N ALA A 371 -31.56 24.74 -11.98
CA ALA A 371 -32.67 25.18 -12.82
C ALA A 371 -33.23 26.55 -12.37
N LYS A 372 -33.31 26.79 -11.06
CA LYS A 372 -33.72 28.09 -10.52
C LYS A 372 -32.73 29.20 -10.90
N HIS A 373 -31.44 28.98 -10.71
CA HIS A 373 -30.40 29.96 -11.08
C HIS A 373 -30.41 30.25 -12.59
N LEU A 374 -30.61 29.24 -13.44
CA LEU A 374 -30.74 29.45 -14.89
C LEU A 374 -31.96 30.32 -15.23
N SER A 375 -33.08 30.12 -14.53
CA SER A 375 -34.29 30.93 -14.72
C SER A 375 -34.08 32.39 -14.27
N GLU A 376 -33.40 32.60 -13.15
CA GLU A 376 -33.03 33.93 -12.65
C GLU A 376 -32.08 34.64 -13.63
N LEU A 377 -31.05 33.94 -14.15
CA LEU A 377 -30.14 34.46 -15.16
C LEU A 377 -30.86 34.83 -16.46
N TYR A 378 -31.81 34.00 -16.90
CA TYR A 378 -32.63 34.30 -18.08
C TYR A 378 -33.50 35.56 -17.86
N GLY A 379 -34.04 35.74 -16.65
CA GLY A 379 -34.74 36.96 -16.25
C GLY A 379 -33.84 38.20 -16.35
N VAL A 380 -32.65 38.14 -15.76
CA VAL A 380 -31.66 39.23 -15.81
C VAL A 380 -31.26 39.56 -17.26
N GLN A 381 -31.08 38.55 -18.11
CA GLN A 381 -30.78 38.74 -19.52
C GLN A 381 -31.90 39.54 -20.22
N LYS A 382 -33.17 39.17 -19.98
CA LYS A 382 -34.33 39.84 -20.56
C LYS A 382 -34.45 41.30 -20.09
N ASP A 383 -34.18 41.57 -18.82
CA ASP A 383 -34.17 42.93 -18.28
C ASP A 383 -33.07 43.77 -18.94
N MET A 384 -31.87 43.19 -19.12
CA MET A 384 -30.75 43.84 -19.81
C MET A 384 -31.08 44.15 -21.27
N GLU A 385 -31.70 43.21 -22.00
CA GLU A 385 -32.17 43.42 -23.37
C GLU A 385 -33.21 44.55 -23.46
N SER A 386 -34.12 44.63 -22.49
CA SER A 386 -35.15 45.68 -22.42
C SER A 386 -34.53 47.06 -22.20
N ILE A 387 -33.53 47.17 -21.31
CA ILE A 387 -32.78 48.42 -21.08
C ILE A 387 -32.02 48.84 -22.36
N ILE A 388 -31.37 47.90 -23.03
CA ILE A 388 -30.66 48.16 -24.28
C ILE A 388 -31.62 48.65 -25.37
N GLN A 389 -32.83 48.09 -25.45
CA GLN A 389 -33.86 48.54 -26.38
C GLN A 389 -34.33 49.97 -26.07
N LEU A 390 -34.56 50.30 -24.80
CA LEU A 390 -34.96 51.64 -24.38
C LEU A 390 -33.89 52.69 -24.71
N ALA A 391 -32.62 52.36 -24.48
CA ALA A 391 -31.48 53.22 -24.80
C ALA A 391 -31.26 53.43 -26.32
N LYS A 392 -31.84 52.59 -27.19
CA LYS A 392 -31.82 52.78 -28.65
C LYS A 392 -32.96 53.67 -29.17
N CYS A 393 -33.99 53.88 -28.36
CA CYS A 393 -35.18 54.69 -28.72
C CYS A 393 -35.13 56.11 -28.16
N THR A 394 -34.10 56.44 -27.37
CA THR A 394 -33.76 57.80 -26.90
C THR A 394 -32.57 58.31 -27.68
#